data_AF-A0A965QC52-F1
#
_entry.id   AF-A0A965QC52-F1
#
_cell.length_a   1.000
_cell.length_b   1.000
_cell.length_c   1.000
_cell.angle_alpha   90.00
_cell.angle_beta   90.00
_cell.angle_gamma   90.00
#
_symmetry.space_group_name_H-M   'P 1'
#
loop_
_entity.id
_entity.type
_entity.pdbx_description
1 polymer ?
#
loop_
_entity_poly.entity_id
_entity_poly.type
_entity_poly.pdbx_seq_one_letter_code
_entity_poly.pdbx_strand_id
1 'polypeptide(L)'
;MIKYIGSKRTLVPRIVALANAVRAATGARTVVDLFTGTTRVAQALKGGGFAVTANDLASYSEVLATAYIACDAATTNIVRLSALVEQLNALPGVEGYVTRTFCEEARYFQPVNGRRIDAVRAAIDTLARDPMEHAILLTSLLEAADRVDSTTGIQMAYLKGWAPRSHKALTLRVPELIAGTGTVARTDANDFVRTMREVDIAYIDPPYNQHSYFSNYHVWETIVRNDAPPAYGIARKREDCRTVKSAFNAKPRAWAAFSELMRDVRATHLLVSFSNEGFFAKDDLLQLLQEVRGEVAAVPVAFKRYVGAQIGIHNLHGKKVGQVGHLMNREYLFLAGPGAIDIVASVAENVAFAV
;
A
#
# COMPACT_ATOMS: atom_id res chain seq x y z
N MET A 1 2.37 -9.01 5.50
CA MET A 1 2.24 -7.84 4.61
C MET A 1 3.62 -7.30 4.29
N ILE A 2 3.90 -7.01 3.02
CA ILE A 2 5.20 -6.52 2.53
C ILE A 2 5.56 -5.12 3.09
N LYS A 3 6.84 -4.78 3.14
CA LYS A 3 7.29 -3.43 3.55
C LYS A 3 6.80 -2.38 2.55
N TYR A 4 6.29 -1.25 3.07
CA TYR A 4 5.71 -0.18 2.26
C TYR A 4 5.93 1.21 2.88
N ILE A 5 6.37 2.17 2.08
CA ILE A 5 6.60 3.56 2.49
C ILE A 5 5.26 4.25 2.68
N GLY A 6 5.12 4.98 3.79
CA GLY A 6 3.84 5.58 4.16
C GLY A 6 2.82 4.58 4.70
N SER A 7 3.24 3.37 5.11
CA SER A 7 2.35 2.39 5.74
C SER A 7 1.59 3.01 6.91
N LYS A 8 0.26 3.07 6.79
CA LYS A 8 -0.67 3.65 7.78
C LYS A 8 -0.86 2.79 9.03
N ARG A 9 0.08 1.90 9.35
CA ARG A 9 -0.05 0.88 10.42
C ARG A 9 -0.57 1.46 11.74
N THR A 10 -0.13 2.65 12.08
CA THR A 10 -0.44 3.33 13.33
C THR A 10 -1.63 4.29 13.24
N LEU A 11 -2.05 4.64 12.03
CA LEU A 11 -3.26 5.42 11.77
C LEU A 11 -4.50 4.56 11.56
N VAL A 12 -4.32 3.31 11.15
CA VAL A 12 -5.41 2.35 10.93
C VAL A 12 -6.44 2.32 12.07
N PRO A 13 -6.07 2.27 13.37
CA PRO A 13 -7.08 2.28 14.44
C PRO A 13 -7.95 3.54 14.43
N ARG A 14 -7.37 4.72 14.13
CA ARG A 14 -8.11 5.98 14.06
C ARG A 14 -8.97 6.09 12.80
N ILE A 15 -8.46 5.60 11.67
CA ILE A 15 -9.21 5.52 10.41
C ILE A 15 -10.46 4.63 10.60
N VAL A 16 -10.29 3.45 11.20
CA VAL A 16 -11.41 2.53 11.48
C VAL A 16 -12.38 3.13 12.50
N ALA A 17 -11.88 3.83 13.54
CA ALA A 17 -12.73 4.51 14.51
C ALA A 17 -13.61 5.59 13.85
N LEU A 18 -13.04 6.42 12.97
CA LEU A 18 -13.79 7.43 12.22
C LEU A 18 -14.81 6.79 11.27
N ALA A 19 -14.42 5.75 10.53
CA ALA A 19 -15.36 5.05 9.65
C ALA A 19 -16.52 4.42 10.44
N ASN A 20 -16.25 3.84 11.60
CA ASN A 20 -17.27 3.29 12.49
C ASN A 20 -18.19 4.36 13.09
N ALA A 21 -17.67 5.55 13.39
CA ALA A 21 -18.46 6.67 13.87
C ALA A 21 -19.39 7.21 12.78
N VAL A 22 -18.89 7.32 11.54
CA VAL A 22 -19.74 7.62 10.37
C VAL A 22 -20.83 6.56 10.26
N ARG A 23 -20.49 5.27 10.32
CA ARG A 23 -21.49 4.18 10.29
C ARG A 23 -22.51 4.28 11.42
N ALA A 24 -22.10 4.61 12.64
CA ALA A 24 -23.03 4.75 13.77
C ALA A 24 -24.00 5.93 13.56
N ALA A 25 -23.53 7.03 12.96
CA ALA A 25 -24.34 8.21 12.70
C ALA A 25 -25.25 8.08 11.47
N THR A 26 -24.82 7.37 10.42
CA THR A 26 -25.49 7.40 9.10
C THR A 26 -25.96 6.03 8.61
N GLY A 27 -25.54 4.94 9.24
CA GLY A 27 -25.77 3.58 8.75
C GLY A 27 -24.80 3.12 7.65
N ALA A 28 -23.75 3.88 7.34
CA ALA A 28 -22.76 3.58 6.29
C ALA A 28 -22.27 2.11 6.29
N ARG A 29 -22.24 1.49 5.10
CA ARG A 29 -21.84 0.08 4.90
C ARG A 29 -20.74 -0.10 3.89
N THR A 30 -20.60 0.82 2.93
CA THR A 30 -19.71 0.71 1.78
C THR A 30 -18.56 1.69 1.90
N VAL A 31 -17.34 1.20 1.62
CA VAL A 31 -16.14 2.03 1.64
C VAL A 31 -15.32 1.78 0.38
N VAL A 32 -14.77 2.83 -0.20
CA VAL A 32 -13.71 2.71 -1.20
C VAL A 32 -12.37 3.17 -0.61
N ASP A 33 -11.33 2.37 -0.78
CA ASP A 33 -9.92 2.74 -0.53
C ASP A 33 -9.27 3.04 -1.89
N LEU A 34 -9.15 4.32 -2.24
CA LEU A 34 -8.76 4.75 -3.60
C LEU A 34 -7.28 4.54 -3.93
N PHE A 35 -6.43 4.42 -2.90
CA PHE A 35 -4.97 4.30 -3.00
C PHE A 35 -4.50 3.19 -2.07
N THR A 36 -4.98 1.97 -2.32
CA THR A 36 -4.95 0.91 -1.31
C THR A 36 -3.53 0.41 -1.00
N GLY A 37 -2.57 0.55 -1.91
CA GLY A 37 -1.19 0.13 -1.73
C GLY A 37 -1.12 -1.35 -1.32
N THR A 38 -0.65 -1.63 -0.09
CA THR A 38 -0.60 -3.00 0.45
C THR A 38 -1.89 -3.44 1.15
N THR A 39 -3.00 -2.74 0.90
CA THR A 39 -4.36 -3.03 1.38
C THR A 39 -4.57 -2.97 2.88
N ARG A 40 -3.66 -2.35 3.64
CA ARG A 40 -3.74 -2.37 5.11
C ARG A 40 -4.98 -1.70 5.67
N VAL A 41 -5.37 -0.57 5.09
CA VAL A 41 -6.57 0.17 5.50
C VAL A 41 -7.82 -0.57 5.02
N ALA A 42 -7.88 -0.95 3.75
CA ALA A 42 -8.94 -1.80 3.20
C ALA A 42 -9.19 -3.08 4.02
N GLN A 43 -8.14 -3.79 4.43
CA GLN A 43 -8.22 -4.99 5.27
C GLN A 43 -8.88 -4.69 6.62
N ALA A 44 -8.46 -3.63 7.29
CA ALA A 44 -8.99 -3.25 8.59
C ALA A 44 -10.46 -2.80 8.50
N LEU A 45 -10.84 -2.10 7.43
CA LEU A 45 -12.22 -1.72 7.16
C LEU A 45 -13.09 -2.95 6.86
N LYS A 46 -12.61 -3.88 6.03
CA LYS A 46 -13.32 -5.14 5.75
C LYS A 46 -13.51 -5.96 7.03
N GLY A 47 -12.46 -6.10 7.83
CA GLY A 47 -12.52 -6.76 9.14
C GLY A 47 -13.45 -6.04 10.14
N GLY A 48 -13.66 -4.74 9.96
CA GLY A 48 -14.66 -3.95 10.68
C GLY A 48 -16.10 -4.12 10.18
N GLY A 49 -16.33 -4.95 9.16
CA GLY A 49 -17.64 -5.28 8.61
C GLY A 49 -18.11 -4.37 7.47
N PHE A 50 -17.23 -3.58 6.86
CA PHE A 50 -17.57 -2.79 5.67
C PHE A 50 -17.45 -3.62 4.39
N ALA A 51 -18.31 -3.34 3.41
CA ALA A 51 -18.15 -3.80 2.04
C ALA A 51 -17.13 -2.90 1.34
N VAL A 52 -15.91 -3.40 1.16
CA VAL A 52 -14.77 -2.59 0.70
C VAL A 52 -14.51 -2.75 -0.79
N THR A 53 -14.35 -1.62 -1.47
CA THR A 53 -13.75 -1.55 -2.82
C THR A 53 -12.32 -1.05 -2.68
N ALA A 54 -11.34 -1.79 -3.17
CA ALA A 54 -9.93 -1.40 -3.12
C ALA A 54 -9.43 -1.06 -4.53
N ASN A 55 -8.82 0.12 -4.68
CA ASN A 55 -8.25 0.60 -5.94
C ASN A 55 -6.77 0.96 -5.78
N ASP A 56 -5.96 0.66 -6.79
CA ASP A 56 -4.61 1.19 -6.94
C ASP A 56 -4.17 1.14 -8.43
N LEU A 57 -3.07 1.80 -8.77
CA LEU A 57 -2.45 1.69 -10.09
C LEU A 57 -1.56 0.44 -10.21
N ALA A 58 -0.98 -0.01 -9.10
CA ALA A 58 0.04 -1.06 -9.11
C ALA A 58 -0.55 -2.46 -9.31
N SER A 59 0.12 -3.30 -10.11
CA SER A 59 -0.31 -4.68 -10.34
C SER A 59 -0.13 -5.55 -9.09
N TYR A 60 0.90 -5.30 -8.28
CA TYR A 60 1.04 -6.02 -7.00
C TYR A 60 -0.06 -5.62 -6.01
N SER A 61 -0.54 -4.38 -6.05
CA SER A 61 -1.64 -3.93 -5.20
C SER A 61 -2.95 -4.60 -5.59
N GLU A 62 -3.22 -4.78 -6.88
CA GLU A 62 -4.36 -5.56 -7.38
C GLU A 62 -4.32 -7.01 -6.89
N VAL A 63 -3.15 -7.66 -6.92
CA VAL A 63 -2.99 -9.03 -6.38
C VAL A 63 -3.28 -9.09 -4.88
N LEU A 64 -2.70 -8.17 -4.10
CA LEU A 64 -2.96 -8.10 -2.66
C LEU A 64 -4.44 -7.79 -2.37
N ALA A 65 -5.06 -6.91 -3.16
CA ALA A 65 -6.47 -6.55 -3.01
C ALA A 65 -7.38 -7.71 -3.38
N THR A 66 -7.05 -8.47 -4.42
CA THR A 66 -7.80 -9.66 -4.79
C THR A 66 -7.74 -10.68 -3.66
N ALA A 67 -6.54 -10.97 -3.14
CA ALA A 67 -6.36 -11.93 -2.06
C ALA A 67 -7.03 -11.51 -0.75
N TYR A 68 -6.87 -10.27 -0.30
CA TYR A 68 -7.36 -9.85 1.02
C TYR A 68 -8.76 -9.25 1.02
N ILE A 69 -9.18 -8.62 -0.08
CA ILE A 69 -10.41 -7.84 -0.16
C ILE A 69 -11.48 -8.59 -0.97
N ALA A 70 -11.15 -9.09 -2.16
CA ALA A 70 -12.14 -9.84 -2.96
C ALA A 70 -12.42 -11.24 -2.42
N CYS A 71 -11.39 -11.98 -1.99
CA CYS A 71 -11.57 -13.32 -1.42
C CYS A 71 -12.25 -13.27 -0.06
N ASP A 72 -13.17 -14.20 0.17
CA ASP A 72 -13.87 -14.37 1.45
C ASP A 72 -13.31 -15.60 2.17
N ALA A 73 -12.80 -15.39 3.39
CA ALA A 73 -12.29 -16.46 4.24
C ALA A 73 -13.33 -17.56 4.52
N ALA A 74 -14.64 -17.22 4.51
CA ALA A 74 -15.71 -18.17 4.81
C ALA A 74 -15.97 -19.17 3.67
N THR A 75 -15.64 -18.81 2.43
CA THR A 75 -15.94 -19.63 1.24
C THR A 75 -14.68 -20.16 0.54
N THR A 76 -13.51 -19.62 0.87
CA THR A 76 -12.25 -20.02 0.27
C THR A 76 -11.80 -21.40 0.78
N ASN A 77 -11.39 -22.28 -0.12
CA ASN A 77 -10.92 -23.63 0.23
C ASN A 77 -9.47 -23.59 0.78
N ILE A 78 -9.35 -23.36 2.09
CA ILE A 78 -8.06 -23.28 2.79
C ILE A 78 -7.27 -24.60 2.72
N VAL A 79 -7.94 -25.76 2.77
CA VAL A 79 -7.27 -27.07 2.70
C VAL A 79 -6.51 -27.22 1.38
N ARG A 80 -7.15 -26.86 0.26
CA ARG A 80 -6.52 -26.87 -1.07
C ARG A 80 -5.37 -25.87 -1.14
N LEU A 81 -5.54 -24.65 -0.65
CA LEU A 81 -4.48 -23.64 -0.65
C LEU A 81 -3.26 -24.08 0.16
N SER A 82 -3.48 -24.71 1.31
CA SER A 82 -2.40 -25.27 2.13
C SER A 82 -1.62 -26.35 1.38
N ALA A 83 -2.31 -27.28 0.72
CA ALA A 83 -1.66 -28.31 -0.10
C ALA A 83 -0.86 -27.72 -1.27
N LEU A 84 -1.39 -26.70 -1.94
CA LEU A 84 -0.66 -25.99 -3.01
C LEU A 84 0.58 -25.26 -2.46
N VAL A 85 0.46 -24.59 -1.30
CA VAL A 85 1.59 -23.93 -0.65
C VAL A 85 2.67 -24.94 -0.23
N GLU A 86 2.29 -26.12 0.27
CA GLU A 86 3.23 -27.20 0.56
C GLU A 86 3.95 -27.69 -0.70
N GLN A 87 3.22 -27.92 -1.78
CA GLN A 87 3.78 -28.29 -3.08
C GLN A 87 4.79 -27.24 -3.59
N LEU A 88 4.43 -25.95 -3.54
CA LEU A 88 5.31 -24.84 -3.92
C LEU A 88 6.55 -24.74 -3.01
N ASN A 89 6.38 -24.99 -1.70
CA ASN A 89 7.48 -25.04 -0.74
C ASN A 89 8.47 -26.19 -1.02
N ALA A 90 8.02 -27.29 -1.63
CA ALA A 90 8.84 -28.44 -1.96
C ALA A 90 9.60 -28.34 -3.30
N LEU A 91 9.26 -27.38 -4.17
CA LEU A 91 9.90 -27.26 -5.49
C LEU A 91 11.43 -27.07 -5.41
N PRO A 92 12.23 -27.70 -6.29
CA PRO A 92 13.61 -27.29 -6.46
C PRO A 92 13.67 -25.87 -7.02
N GLY A 93 14.69 -25.11 -6.65
CA GLY A 93 14.92 -23.79 -7.25
C GLY A 93 15.41 -23.92 -8.70
N VAL A 94 14.97 -23.00 -9.56
CA VAL A 94 15.38 -22.89 -10.96
C VAL A 94 15.91 -21.48 -11.20
N GLU A 95 16.97 -21.34 -11.96
CA GLU A 95 17.49 -20.01 -12.29
C GLU A 95 16.65 -19.33 -13.39
N GLY A 96 16.14 -18.14 -13.09
CA GLY A 96 15.37 -17.32 -14.02
C GLY A 96 15.74 -15.83 -13.94
N TYR A 97 14.80 -15.00 -14.39
CA TYR A 97 15.01 -13.55 -14.46
C TYR A 97 15.24 -12.93 -13.07
N VAL A 98 14.54 -13.39 -12.04
CA VAL A 98 14.68 -12.86 -10.66
C VAL A 98 16.07 -13.19 -10.13
N THR A 99 16.55 -14.42 -10.33
CA THR A 99 17.89 -14.82 -9.89
C THR A 99 18.97 -13.95 -10.53
N ARG A 100 19.00 -13.86 -11.86
CA ARG A 100 20.01 -13.07 -12.56
C ARG A 100 19.92 -11.58 -12.22
N THR A 101 18.74 -10.99 -12.39
CA THR A 101 18.58 -9.53 -12.33
C THR A 101 18.55 -9.00 -10.90
N PHE A 102 17.86 -9.68 -9.98
CA PHE A 102 17.59 -9.17 -8.63
C PHE A 102 18.41 -9.85 -7.52
N CYS A 103 19.24 -10.85 -7.85
CA CYS A 103 20.11 -11.52 -6.89
C CYS A 103 21.60 -11.44 -7.24
N GLU A 104 21.97 -11.61 -8.52
CA GLU A 104 23.37 -11.58 -8.96
C GLU A 104 23.81 -10.17 -9.36
N GLU A 105 23.04 -9.52 -10.24
CA GLU A 105 23.30 -8.15 -10.70
C GLU A 105 22.91 -7.10 -9.65
N ALA A 106 21.85 -7.36 -8.88
CA ALA A 106 21.43 -6.59 -7.71
C ALA A 106 21.34 -7.52 -6.51
N ARG A 107 21.47 -6.99 -5.28
CA ARG A 107 21.43 -7.82 -4.06
C ARG A 107 20.11 -7.68 -3.32
N TYR A 108 18.99 -7.86 -4.01
CA TYR A 108 17.67 -7.81 -3.36
C TYR A 108 17.33 -9.11 -2.65
N PHE A 109 17.72 -10.25 -3.20
CA PHE A 109 17.60 -11.55 -2.56
C PHE A 109 18.89 -12.34 -2.71
N GLN A 110 19.12 -13.31 -1.81
CA GLN A 110 20.17 -14.30 -2.01
C GLN A 110 19.86 -15.14 -3.27
N PRO A 111 20.84 -15.52 -4.11
CA PRO A 111 20.59 -16.33 -5.30
C PRO A 111 19.82 -17.64 -5.04
N VAL A 112 20.04 -18.28 -3.88
CA VAL A 112 19.25 -19.48 -3.48
C VAL A 112 17.76 -19.18 -3.32
N ASN A 113 17.41 -18.01 -2.78
CA ASN A 113 16.03 -17.56 -2.67
C ASN A 113 15.50 -17.06 -4.02
N GLY A 114 16.33 -16.40 -4.84
CA GLY A 114 16.00 -16.03 -6.22
C GLY A 114 15.53 -17.22 -7.04
N ARG A 115 16.28 -18.33 -7.00
CA ARG A 115 15.92 -19.55 -7.71
C ARG A 115 14.60 -20.15 -7.26
N ARG A 116 14.29 -20.01 -5.97
CA ARG A 116 13.00 -20.44 -5.41
C ARG A 116 11.87 -19.52 -5.86
N ILE A 117 12.08 -18.20 -5.93
CA ILE A 117 11.10 -17.25 -6.46
C ILE A 117 10.78 -17.57 -7.93
N ASP A 118 11.81 -17.76 -8.76
CA ASP A 118 11.62 -18.09 -10.18
C ASP A 118 10.81 -19.39 -10.36
N ALA A 119 11.18 -20.47 -9.65
CA ALA A 119 10.47 -21.75 -9.72
C ALA A 119 9.02 -21.66 -9.23
N VAL A 120 8.81 -21.04 -8.06
CA VAL A 120 7.46 -20.89 -7.48
C VAL A 120 6.58 -20.00 -8.36
N ARG A 121 7.13 -18.90 -8.89
CA ARG A 121 6.35 -18.01 -9.75
C ARG A 121 5.88 -18.72 -11.01
N ALA A 122 6.75 -19.47 -11.69
CA ALA A 122 6.37 -20.24 -12.87
C ALA A 122 5.29 -21.29 -12.56
N ALA A 123 5.38 -21.96 -11.40
CA ALA A 123 4.40 -22.97 -11.00
C ALA A 123 3.02 -22.39 -10.64
N ILE A 124 2.94 -21.15 -10.13
CA ILE A 124 1.65 -20.54 -9.77
C ILE A 124 0.74 -20.38 -10.99
N ASP A 125 1.29 -20.03 -12.17
CA ASP A 125 0.48 -19.85 -13.39
C ASP A 125 -0.11 -21.18 -13.91
N THR A 126 0.47 -22.33 -13.54
CA THR A 126 -0.02 -23.65 -13.95
C THR A 126 -0.91 -24.31 -12.91
N LEU A 127 -0.69 -24.04 -11.62
CA LEU A 127 -1.39 -24.69 -10.51
C LEU A 127 -2.69 -23.98 -10.11
N ALA A 128 -2.72 -22.65 -10.21
CA ALA A 128 -3.91 -21.87 -9.85
C ALA A 128 -5.06 -22.15 -10.82
N ARG A 129 -6.22 -22.52 -10.31
CA ARG A 129 -7.38 -22.85 -11.17
C ARG A 129 -8.20 -21.63 -11.60
N ASP A 130 -8.10 -20.55 -10.82
CA ASP A 130 -8.90 -19.34 -10.96
C ASP A 130 -8.10 -18.11 -10.51
N PRO A 131 -8.54 -16.88 -10.86
CA PRO A 131 -7.84 -15.66 -10.49
C PRO A 131 -7.70 -15.43 -8.97
N MET A 132 -8.59 -15.98 -8.16
CA MET A 132 -8.56 -15.81 -6.70
C MET A 132 -7.49 -16.69 -6.07
N GLU A 133 -7.41 -17.97 -6.45
CA GLU A 133 -6.30 -18.85 -6.06
C GLU A 133 -4.96 -18.27 -6.53
N HIS A 134 -4.91 -17.77 -7.77
CA HIS A 134 -3.72 -17.14 -8.33
C HIS A 134 -3.24 -15.96 -7.47
N ALA A 135 -4.15 -15.04 -7.14
CA ALA A 135 -3.85 -13.89 -6.30
C ALA A 135 -3.39 -14.28 -4.88
N ILE A 136 -4.02 -15.31 -4.27
CA ILE A 136 -3.63 -15.80 -2.94
C ILE A 136 -2.23 -16.40 -2.96
N LEU A 137 -1.90 -17.21 -3.97
CA LEU A 137 -0.58 -17.84 -4.08
C LEU A 137 0.51 -16.80 -4.41
N LEU A 138 0.22 -15.82 -5.27
CA LEU A 138 1.14 -14.69 -5.50
C LEU A 138 1.34 -13.86 -4.25
N THR A 139 0.28 -13.60 -3.48
CA THR A 139 0.38 -12.94 -2.18
C THR A 139 1.29 -13.74 -1.23
N SER A 140 1.11 -15.06 -1.17
CA SER A 140 1.96 -15.96 -0.38
C SER A 140 3.44 -15.84 -0.77
N LEU A 141 3.73 -15.77 -2.07
CA LEU A 141 5.08 -15.58 -2.62
C LEU A 141 5.65 -14.20 -2.27
N LEU A 142 4.90 -13.12 -2.49
CA LEU A 142 5.35 -11.75 -2.19
C LEU A 142 5.71 -11.59 -0.72
N GLU A 143 4.86 -12.08 0.19
CA GLU A 143 5.15 -12.01 1.61
C GLU A 143 6.35 -12.89 2.00
N ALA A 144 6.52 -14.05 1.37
CA ALA A 144 7.68 -14.92 1.59
C ALA A 144 8.99 -14.27 1.13
N ALA A 145 8.98 -13.64 -0.03
CA ALA A 145 10.10 -12.90 -0.57
C ALA A 145 10.45 -11.70 0.32
N ASP A 146 9.48 -10.89 0.75
CA ASP A 146 9.72 -9.74 1.64
C ASP A 146 10.35 -10.14 2.99
N ARG A 147 10.04 -11.34 3.51
CA ARG A 147 10.64 -11.86 4.75
C ARG A 147 12.14 -12.16 4.61
N VAL A 148 12.62 -12.41 3.39
CA VAL A 148 14.01 -12.80 3.08
C VAL A 148 14.71 -11.80 2.14
N ASP A 149 14.16 -10.60 1.98
CA ASP A 149 14.80 -9.55 1.18
C ASP A 149 16.01 -8.93 1.89
N SER A 150 16.84 -8.24 1.11
CA SER A 150 18.03 -7.53 1.58
C SER A 150 17.96 -6.01 1.34
N THR A 151 16.75 -5.46 1.25
CA THR A 151 16.49 -4.01 1.10
C THR A 151 16.27 -3.30 2.44
N THR A 152 16.09 -1.98 2.42
CA THR A 152 15.62 -1.19 3.57
C THR A 152 14.12 -0.87 3.49
N GLY A 153 13.34 -1.62 2.72
CA GLY A 153 11.89 -1.43 2.54
C GLY A 153 11.49 -0.67 1.26
N ILE A 154 12.47 -0.36 0.40
CA ILE A 154 12.28 0.11 -0.98
C ILE A 154 13.35 -0.53 -1.88
N GLN A 155 13.03 -0.72 -3.16
CA GLN A 155 13.91 -1.35 -4.16
C GLN A 155 14.60 -0.30 -5.05
N MET A 156 15.01 0.81 -4.44
CA MET A 156 15.81 1.85 -5.11
C MET A 156 17.31 1.69 -4.89
N ALA A 157 17.68 0.85 -3.93
CA ALA A 157 19.04 0.49 -3.58
C ALA A 157 19.04 -0.82 -2.78
N TYR A 158 20.17 -1.49 -2.74
CA TYR A 158 20.42 -2.65 -1.88
C TYR A 158 21.60 -2.39 -0.95
N LEU A 159 21.65 -3.14 0.14
CA LEU A 159 22.72 -3.02 1.14
C LEU A 159 24.07 -3.50 0.56
N LYS A 160 25.16 -2.88 1.02
CA LYS A 160 26.53 -3.29 0.62
C LYS A 160 26.82 -4.74 1.01
N GLY A 161 26.36 -5.16 2.19
CA GLY A 161 26.36 -6.55 2.65
C GLY A 161 24.94 -7.09 2.73
N TRP A 162 24.79 -8.42 2.78
CA TRP A 162 23.49 -9.06 2.90
C TRP A 162 22.82 -8.75 4.24
N ALA A 163 21.51 -8.47 4.23
CA ALA A 163 20.75 -8.39 5.47
C ALA A 163 20.71 -9.75 6.15
N PRO A 164 20.84 -9.86 7.49
CA PRO A 164 20.79 -11.15 8.19
C PRO A 164 19.56 -11.99 7.86
N ARG A 165 18.40 -11.36 7.65
CA ARG A 165 17.15 -12.05 7.29
C ARG A 165 17.19 -12.74 5.93
N SER A 166 18.02 -12.25 5.00
CA SER A 166 18.10 -12.77 3.63
C SER A 166 18.72 -14.16 3.56
N HIS A 167 19.45 -14.57 4.60
CA HIS A 167 20.01 -15.92 4.72
C HIS A 167 18.98 -16.98 5.13
N LYS A 168 17.78 -16.58 5.54
CA LYS A 168 16.69 -17.53 5.82
C LYS A 168 16.17 -18.10 4.51
N ALA A 169 15.66 -19.33 4.57
CA ALA A 169 14.98 -19.94 3.44
C ALA A 169 13.66 -19.22 3.14
N LEU A 170 13.35 -19.07 1.85
CA LEU A 170 12.04 -18.63 1.40
C LEU A 170 10.98 -19.69 1.72
N THR A 171 9.99 -19.33 2.54
CA THR A 171 8.89 -20.20 2.95
C THR A 171 7.56 -19.48 2.76
N LEU A 172 6.72 -20.03 1.88
CA LEU A 172 5.35 -19.58 1.62
C LEU A 172 4.44 -20.00 2.75
N ARG A 173 3.40 -19.19 2.98
CA ARG A 173 2.31 -19.43 3.92
C ARG A 173 1.04 -18.94 3.26
N VAL A 174 -0.07 -19.64 3.47
CA VAL A 174 -1.39 -19.12 3.08
C VAL A 174 -1.61 -17.81 3.86
N PRO A 175 -1.92 -16.69 3.19
CA PRO A 175 -2.21 -15.44 3.87
C PRO A 175 -3.47 -15.56 4.72
N GLU A 176 -3.51 -14.82 5.84
CA GLU A 176 -4.70 -14.72 6.68
C GLU A 176 -5.79 -13.96 5.93
N LEU A 177 -6.76 -14.70 5.39
CA LEU A 177 -7.89 -14.14 4.66
C LEU A 177 -8.90 -13.52 5.63
N ILE A 178 -9.66 -12.55 5.14
CA ILE A 178 -10.64 -11.82 5.93
C ILE A 178 -12.03 -12.21 5.45
N ALA A 179 -12.93 -12.50 6.39
CA ALA A 179 -14.31 -12.84 6.09
C ALA A 179 -15.04 -11.65 5.43
N GLY A 180 -16.03 -11.96 4.60
CA GLY A 180 -16.84 -10.99 3.88
C GLY A 180 -16.35 -10.72 2.47
N THR A 181 -17.09 -9.89 1.75
CA THR A 181 -16.88 -9.64 0.32
C THR A 181 -16.33 -8.23 0.07
N GLY A 182 -15.63 -8.10 -1.05
CA GLY A 182 -15.10 -6.83 -1.52
C GLY A 182 -14.85 -6.87 -3.01
N THR A 183 -14.57 -5.70 -3.58
CA THR A 183 -14.28 -5.56 -5.01
C THR A 183 -12.94 -4.88 -5.21
N VAL A 184 -12.33 -5.13 -6.37
CA VAL A 184 -10.99 -4.64 -6.69
C VAL A 184 -11.04 -3.92 -8.03
N ALA A 185 -10.33 -2.79 -8.11
CA ALA A 185 -10.06 -2.09 -9.35
C ALA A 185 -8.56 -1.81 -9.45
N ARG A 186 -8.04 -1.81 -10.68
CA ARG A 186 -6.67 -1.39 -10.96
C ARG A 186 -6.66 -0.25 -11.98
N THR A 187 -7.04 0.95 -11.51
CA THR A 187 -7.26 2.13 -12.36
C THR A 187 -6.68 3.37 -11.69
N ASP A 188 -6.32 4.38 -12.49
CA ASP A 188 -5.98 5.69 -11.94
C ASP A 188 -7.16 6.20 -11.10
N ALA A 189 -6.88 6.74 -9.91
CA ALA A 189 -7.94 7.15 -9.00
C ALA A 189 -8.86 8.22 -9.61
N ASN A 190 -8.31 9.16 -10.39
CA ASN A 190 -9.08 10.21 -11.05
C ASN A 190 -9.98 9.65 -12.16
N ASP A 191 -9.57 8.57 -12.82
CA ASP A 191 -10.40 7.89 -13.81
C ASP A 191 -11.44 6.99 -13.13
N PHE A 192 -11.04 6.24 -12.10
CA PHE A 192 -11.90 5.28 -11.41
C PHE A 192 -13.12 5.94 -10.78
N VAL A 193 -12.95 7.11 -10.15
CA VAL A 193 -14.06 7.80 -9.48
C VAL A 193 -15.17 8.23 -10.44
N ARG A 194 -14.86 8.40 -11.72
CA ARG A 194 -15.83 8.78 -12.77
C ARG A 194 -16.78 7.62 -13.12
N THR A 195 -16.34 6.39 -12.92
CA THR A 195 -17.07 5.18 -13.32
C THR A 195 -17.56 4.34 -12.15
N MET A 196 -17.01 4.54 -10.95
CA MET A 196 -17.41 3.77 -9.77
C MET A 196 -18.86 4.05 -9.36
N ARG A 197 -19.47 3.07 -8.68
CA ARG A 197 -20.73 3.25 -7.96
C ARG A 197 -20.57 4.23 -6.81
N GLU A 198 -21.65 4.89 -6.42
CA GLU A 198 -21.68 5.67 -5.20
C GLU A 198 -21.44 4.78 -3.97
N VAL A 199 -20.69 5.30 -3.01
CA VAL A 199 -20.37 4.63 -1.74
C VAL A 199 -20.54 5.59 -0.57
N ASP A 200 -20.66 5.05 0.63
CA ASP A 200 -20.87 5.89 1.82
C ASP A 200 -19.60 6.66 2.21
N ILE A 201 -18.43 6.00 2.13
CA ILE A 201 -17.15 6.57 2.55
C ILE A 201 -16.09 6.35 1.47
N ALA A 202 -15.35 7.39 1.10
CA ALA A 202 -14.10 7.27 0.36
C ALA A 202 -12.91 7.55 1.28
N TYR A 203 -12.06 6.55 1.50
CA TYR A 203 -10.75 6.71 2.11
C TYR A 203 -9.72 7.10 1.05
N ILE A 204 -9.00 8.19 1.29
CA ILE A 204 -8.14 8.84 0.30
C ILE A 204 -6.79 9.16 0.93
N ASP A 205 -5.73 8.51 0.43
CA ASP A 205 -4.35 8.65 0.90
C ASP A 205 -3.39 8.63 -0.30
N PRO A 206 -3.46 9.66 -1.17
CA PRO A 206 -2.65 9.69 -2.37
C PRO A 206 -1.17 9.88 -2.04
N PRO A 207 -0.25 9.56 -2.96
CA PRO A 207 1.10 10.07 -2.89
C PRO A 207 1.10 11.61 -2.79
N TYR A 208 1.85 12.17 -1.85
CA TYR A 208 1.93 13.62 -1.65
C TYR A 208 3.37 14.15 -1.68
N ASN A 209 4.28 13.39 -2.31
CA ASN A 209 5.70 13.70 -2.44
C ASN A 209 6.26 13.10 -3.73
N GLN A 210 7.55 13.35 -4.02
CA GLN A 210 8.20 12.89 -5.25
C GLN A 210 8.50 11.38 -5.32
N HIS A 211 8.17 10.59 -4.30
CA HIS A 211 8.48 9.16 -4.27
C HIS A 211 7.56 8.37 -5.22
N SER A 212 8.11 7.97 -6.37
CA SER A 212 7.42 7.06 -7.30
C SER A 212 7.29 5.67 -6.68
N TYR A 213 6.08 5.31 -6.27
CA TYR A 213 5.77 3.98 -5.73
C TYR A 213 6.06 2.87 -6.74
N PHE A 214 5.68 3.06 -8.01
CA PHE A 214 6.02 2.13 -9.09
C PHE A 214 7.53 1.87 -9.18
N SER A 215 8.37 2.92 -9.10
CA SER A 215 9.83 2.76 -9.11
C SER A 215 10.36 2.12 -7.82
N ASN A 216 9.80 2.49 -6.66
CA ASN A 216 10.23 1.98 -5.35
C ASN A 216 9.88 0.50 -5.14
N TYR A 217 8.88 -0.02 -5.86
CA TYR A 217 8.33 -1.36 -5.71
C TYR A 217 8.36 -2.18 -7.01
N HIS A 218 9.27 -1.84 -7.93
CA HIS A 218 9.35 -2.43 -9.27
C HIS A 218 9.65 -3.93 -9.29
N VAL A 219 10.28 -4.49 -8.25
CA VAL A 219 10.52 -5.94 -8.14
C VAL A 219 9.21 -6.67 -7.89
N TRP A 220 8.30 -6.08 -7.09
CA TRP A 220 6.96 -6.65 -6.87
C TRP A 220 6.12 -6.61 -8.15
N GLU A 221 6.19 -5.52 -8.92
CA GLU A 221 5.60 -5.44 -10.27
C GLU A 221 6.11 -6.59 -11.16
N THR A 222 7.43 -6.81 -11.17
CA THR A 222 8.04 -7.87 -12.01
C THR A 222 7.62 -9.26 -11.59
N ILE A 223 7.65 -9.57 -10.29
CA ILE A 223 7.23 -10.88 -9.79
C ILE A 223 5.76 -11.14 -10.11
N VAL A 224 4.88 -10.17 -9.90
CA VAL A 224 3.44 -10.35 -10.14
C VAL A 224 3.12 -10.46 -11.63
N ARG A 225 3.67 -9.57 -12.47
CA ARG A 225 3.45 -9.58 -13.93
C ARG A 225 4.11 -10.78 -14.62
N ASN A 226 5.06 -11.43 -13.95
CA ASN A 226 5.83 -12.55 -14.49
C ASN A 226 6.50 -12.25 -15.83
N ASP A 227 7.00 -11.03 -15.96
CA ASP A 227 7.69 -10.56 -17.15
C ASP A 227 9.19 -10.36 -16.89
N ALA A 228 9.94 -10.11 -17.97
CA ALA A 228 11.39 -9.96 -17.96
C ALA A 228 11.80 -8.67 -18.71
N PRO A 229 11.42 -7.48 -18.19
CA PRO A 229 11.70 -6.23 -18.89
C PRO A 229 13.20 -5.93 -18.93
N PRO A 230 13.68 -5.12 -19.88
CA PRO A 230 15.01 -4.54 -19.76
C PRO A 230 15.17 -3.76 -18.44
N ALA A 231 16.35 -3.86 -17.83
CA ALA A 231 16.66 -3.23 -16.55
C ALA A 231 17.84 -2.25 -16.65
N TYR A 232 17.76 -1.15 -15.90
CA TYR A 232 18.78 -0.09 -15.91
C TYR A 232 19.27 0.32 -14.52
N GLY A 233 20.48 0.90 -14.50
CA GLY A 233 21.13 1.42 -13.31
C GLY A 233 21.54 0.34 -12.30
N ILE A 234 22.17 0.77 -11.22
CA ILE A 234 22.67 -0.12 -10.15
C ILE A 234 21.51 -0.91 -9.53
N ALA A 235 20.37 -0.25 -9.31
CA ALA A 235 19.18 -0.85 -8.72
C ALA A 235 18.43 -1.81 -9.67
N ARG A 236 18.91 -2.02 -10.92
CA ARG A 236 18.26 -2.87 -11.94
C ARG A 236 16.75 -2.60 -12.07
N LYS A 237 16.39 -1.31 -12.13
CA LYS A 237 15.00 -0.88 -12.27
C LYS A 237 14.47 -1.26 -13.64
N ARG A 238 13.20 -1.63 -13.71
CA ARG A 238 12.50 -1.87 -14.98
C ARG A 238 12.52 -0.61 -15.86
N GLU A 239 12.71 -0.75 -17.18
CA GLU A 239 12.80 0.40 -18.10
C GLU A 239 11.56 1.31 -18.07
N ASP A 240 10.37 0.71 -17.92
CA ASP A 240 9.07 1.41 -17.79
C ASP A 240 9.00 2.34 -16.56
N CYS A 241 9.87 2.20 -15.56
CA CYS A 241 9.97 3.15 -14.44
C CYS A 241 10.34 4.58 -14.91
N ARG A 242 10.91 4.73 -16.12
CA ARG A 242 11.23 6.04 -16.70
C ARG A 242 9.99 6.79 -17.16
N THR A 243 8.98 6.08 -17.68
CA THR A 243 7.81 6.66 -18.34
C THR A 243 6.55 6.59 -17.48
N VAL A 244 6.40 5.55 -16.66
CA VAL A 244 5.26 5.42 -15.73
C VAL A 244 5.42 6.43 -14.60
N LYS A 245 4.57 7.47 -14.62
CA LYS A 245 4.56 8.58 -13.65
C LYS A 245 3.13 8.87 -13.19
N SER A 246 2.97 9.19 -11.92
CA SER A 246 1.70 9.70 -11.37
C SER A 246 1.71 11.23 -11.30
N ALA A 247 0.56 11.87 -11.53
CA ALA A 247 0.38 13.30 -11.30
C ALA A 247 0.57 13.68 -9.83
N PHE A 248 0.17 12.79 -8.92
CA PHE A 248 0.32 12.94 -7.46
C PHE A 248 1.79 12.99 -7.00
N ASN A 249 2.73 12.46 -7.79
CA ASN A 249 4.16 12.52 -7.49
C ASN A 249 4.87 13.79 -7.99
N ALA A 250 4.17 14.69 -8.67
CA ALA A 250 4.77 15.90 -9.24
C ALA A 250 4.16 17.15 -8.62
N LYS A 251 4.92 17.89 -7.81
CA LYS A 251 4.45 19.10 -7.11
C LYS A 251 3.63 20.07 -7.99
N PRO A 252 4.02 20.38 -9.25
CA PRO A 252 3.25 21.28 -10.10
C PRO A 252 1.89 20.73 -10.57
N ARG A 253 1.70 19.40 -10.56
CA ARG A 253 0.48 18.73 -11.04
C ARG A 253 -0.38 18.13 -9.92
N ALA A 254 0.23 17.86 -8.76
CA ALA A 254 -0.41 17.13 -7.68
C ALA A 254 -1.66 17.84 -7.15
N TRP A 255 -1.63 19.17 -7.01
CA TRP A 255 -2.79 19.92 -6.51
C TRP A 255 -3.99 19.82 -7.46
N ALA A 256 -3.77 20.05 -8.75
CA ALA A 256 -4.84 19.94 -9.75
C ALA A 256 -5.47 18.53 -9.76
N ALA A 257 -4.64 17.49 -9.77
CA ALA A 257 -5.11 16.11 -9.71
C ALA A 257 -5.89 15.81 -8.42
N PHE A 258 -5.42 16.29 -7.26
CA PHE A 258 -6.10 16.13 -5.98
C PHE A 258 -7.44 16.86 -5.93
N SER A 259 -7.49 18.13 -6.37
CA SER A 259 -8.73 18.91 -6.39
C SER A 259 -9.78 18.33 -7.34
N GLU A 260 -9.37 17.84 -8.50
CA GLU A 260 -10.24 17.11 -9.42
C GLU A 260 -10.80 15.84 -8.77
N LEU A 261 -9.94 15.05 -8.11
CA LEU A 261 -10.37 13.84 -7.40
C LEU A 261 -11.40 14.13 -6.31
N MET A 262 -11.21 15.18 -5.49
CA MET A 262 -12.14 15.54 -4.42
C MET A 262 -13.52 15.99 -4.96
N ARG A 263 -13.55 16.59 -6.16
CA ARG A 263 -14.79 17.00 -6.81
C ARG A 263 -15.54 15.82 -7.44
N ASP A 264 -14.81 14.91 -8.07
CA ASP A 264 -15.40 13.83 -8.88
C ASP A 264 -15.72 12.56 -8.08
N VAL A 265 -15.11 12.37 -6.91
CA VAL A 265 -15.35 11.19 -6.06
C VAL A 265 -16.83 11.09 -5.66
N ARG A 266 -17.45 9.96 -6.01
CA ARG A 266 -18.85 9.64 -5.69
C ARG A 266 -18.98 8.99 -4.32
N ALA A 267 -18.80 9.80 -3.28
CA ALA A 267 -18.98 9.37 -1.90
C ALA A 267 -19.58 10.45 -1.00
N THR A 268 -20.43 10.02 -0.06
CA THR A 268 -21.09 10.88 0.94
C THR A 268 -20.07 11.52 1.87
N HIS A 269 -19.18 10.71 2.45
CA HIS A 269 -18.10 11.16 3.33
C HIS A 269 -16.73 10.92 2.70
N LEU A 270 -15.85 11.91 2.80
CA LEU A 270 -14.44 11.77 2.44
C LEU A 270 -13.62 11.67 3.72
N LEU A 271 -12.83 10.60 3.82
CA LEU A 271 -11.85 10.40 4.88
C LEU A 271 -10.45 10.50 4.27
N VAL A 272 -9.83 11.67 4.40
CA VAL A 272 -8.54 11.98 3.77
C VAL A 272 -7.42 11.91 4.79
N SER A 273 -6.36 11.17 4.46
CA SER A 273 -5.12 11.16 5.24
C SER A 273 -4.04 11.99 4.54
N PHE A 274 -3.39 12.88 5.28
CA PHE A 274 -2.34 13.73 4.73
C PHE A 274 -1.27 14.07 5.77
N SER A 275 0.01 14.06 5.35
CA SER A 275 1.15 14.44 6.20
C SER A 275 1.54 15.89 5.98
N ASN A 276 1.88 16.61 7.06
CA ASN A 276 2.39 17.98 6.97
C ASN A 276 3.77 18.12 6.28
N GLU A 277 4.43 17.02 5.89
CA GLU A 277 5.62 17.02 5.04
C GLU A 277 5.28 16.88 3.52
N GLY A 278 4.00 16.83 3.16
CA GLY A 278 3.55 16.70 1.77
C GLY A 278 3.58 18.02 0.99
N PHE A 279 3.11 17.96 -0.26
CA PHE A 279 3.10 19.12 -1.17
C PHE A 279 2.10 20.23 -0.82
N PHE A 280 1.05 19.93 -0.05
CA PHE A 280 -0.09 20.81 0.21
C PHE A 280 -0.07 21.37 1.63
N ALA A 281 -0.54 22.60 1.80
CA ALA A 281 -0.78 23.13 3.14
C ALA A 281 -2.08 22.56 3.72
N LYS A 282 -2.13 22.45 5.05
CA LYS A 282 -3.33 21.98 5.77
C LYS A 282 -4.54 22.87 5.47
N ASP A 283 -4.36 24.18 5.43
CA ASP A 283 -5.47 25.12 5.26
C ASP A 283 -6.04 25.08 3.85
N ASP A 284 -5.20 24.86 2.83
CA ASP A 284 -5.65 24.62 1.45
C ASP A 284 -6.53 23.36 1.37
N LEU A 285 -6.13 22.27 2.05
CA LEU A 285 -6.90 21.04 2.12
C LEU A 285 -8.24 21.24 2.82
N LEU A 286 -8.26 21.96 3.94
CA LEU A 286 -9.50 22.30 4.63
C LEU A 286 -10.45 23.08 3.74
N GLN A 287 -9.94 24.14 3.09
CA GLN A 287 -10.74 24.98 2.21
C GLN A 287 -11.33 24.19 1.04
N LEU A 288 -10.51 23.37 0.38
CA LEU A 288 -10.97 22.53 -0.73
C LEU A 288 -12.03 21.52 -0.27
N LEU A 289 -11.79 20.81 0.84
CA LEU A 289 -12.74 19.83 1.36
C LEU A 289 -14.06 20.51 1.79
N GLN A 290 -13.98 21.72 2.34
CA GLN A 290 -15.15 22.50 2.72
C GLN A 290 -15.95 22.95 1.49
N GLU A 291 -15.25 23.38 0.42
CA GLU A 291 -15.87 23.70 -0.88
C GLU A 291 -16.62 22.49 -1.46
N VAL A 292 -16.03 21.28 -1.40
CA VAL A 292 -16.59 20.10 -2.08
C VAL A 292 -17.58 19.29 -1.26
N ARG A 293 -17.60 19.43 0.07
CA ARG A 293 -18.39 18.59 0.97
C ARG A 293 -19.08 19.33 2.11
N GLY A 294 -18.91 20.64 2.22
CA GLY A 294 -19.50 21.42 3.29
C GLY A 294 -18.75 21.24 4.61
N GLU A 295 -19.32 20.53 5.56
CA GLU A 295 -18.67 20.35 6.86
C GLU A 295 -17.37 19.54 6.77
N VAL A 296 -16.34 20.01 7.46
CA VAL A 296 -15.03 19.34 7.55
C VAL A 296 -14.50 19.43 8.98
N ALA A 297 -13.98 18.31 9.47
CA ALA A 297 -13.25 18.24 10.73
C ALA A 297 -11.87 17.61 10.50
N ALA A 298 -10.84 18.15 11.17
CA ALA A 298 -9.47 17.67 11.06
C ALA A 298 -8.97 17.15 12.41
N VAL A 299 -8.58 15.89 12.45
CA VAL A 299 -8.00 15.23 13.62
C VAL A 299 -6.48 15.17 13.46
N PRO A 300 -5.70 15.89 14.29
CA PRO A 300 -4.25 15.76 14.29
C PRO A 300 -3.85 14.41 14.91
N VAL A 301 -2.86 13.76 14.31
CA VAL A 301 -2.23 12.55 14.84
C VAL A 301 -0.73 12.76 14.88
N ALA A 302 -0.18 12.83 16.10
CA ALA A 302 1.25 12.98 16.31
C ALA A 302 2.01 11.71 15.91
N PHE A 303 3.10 11.85 15.15
CA PHE A 303 3.96 10.75 14.74
C PHE A 303 5.44 11.03 14.96
N LYS A 304 6.18 10.04 15.47
CA LYS A 304 7.65 10.12 15.58
C LYS A 304 8.26 9.93 14.18
N ARG A 305 9.16 10.83 13.77
CA ARG A 305 9.80 10.82 12.45
C ARG A 305 10.63 9.55 12.22
N TYR A 306 10.69 9.06 10.98
CA TYR A 306 11.45 7.86 10.60
C TYR A 306 12.97 8.03 10.88
N VAL A 307 13.62 6.98 11.37
CA VAL A 307 14.99 6.94 11.90
C VAL A 307 16.06 7.48 10.92
N GLY A 308 15.82 7.42 9.60
CA GLY A 308 16.71 8.03 8.59
C GLY A 308 16.96 9.54 8.78
N ALA A 309 16.00 10.27 9.35
CA ALA A 309 16.16 11.70 9.70
C ALA A 309 16.93 11.92 11.02
N GLN A 310 17.04 10.90 11.87
CA GLN A 310 17.78 10.96 13.15
C GLN A 310 19.28 10.76 12.96
N ILE A 311 19.66 10.05 11.89
CA ILE A 311 21.06 9.76 11.59
C ILE A 311 21.79 11.03 11.11
N GLY A 312 21.06 12.04 10.61
CA GLY A 312 21.64 13.26 10.06
C GLY A 312 22.22 13.01 8.66
N ILE A 313 22.22 14.07 7.86
CA ILE A 313 22.74 14.02 6.48
C ILE A 313 24.24 13.81 6.58
N HIS A 314 24.78 12.75 5.98
CA HIS A 314 26.21 12.50 5.88
C HIS A 314 26.66 12.66 4.44
N ASN A 315 27.81 13.29 4.21
CA ASN A 315 28.39 13.38 2.87
C ASN A 315 28.98 12.03 2.43
N LEU A 316 29.46 11.95 1.18
CA LEU A 316 30.09 10.76 0.59
C LEU A 316 31.30 10.21 1.38
N HIS A 317 31.85 11.01 2.30
CA HIS A 317 32.98 10.67 3.16
C HIS A 317 32.54 10.32 4.60
N GLY A 318 31.25 10.16 4.86
CA GLY A 318 30.73 9.81 6.18
C GLY A 318 30.76 10.94 7.21
N LYS A 319 30.91 12.21 6.79
CA LYS A 319 30.87 13.38 7.68
C LYS A 319 29.45 13.94 7.76
N LYS A 320 28.94 14.16 8.98
CA LYS A 320 27.62 14.78 9.22
C LYS A 320 27.62 16.23 8.72
N VAL A 321 26.74 16.57 7.79
CA VAL A 321 26.64 17.87 7.11
C VAL A 321 25.26 18.54 7.25
N GLY A 322 24.34 17.98 8.06
CA GLY A 322 23.00 18.56 8.29
C GLY A 322 22.62 18.68 9.77
N GLN A 323 21.87 19.73 10.11
CA GLN A 323 21.19 19.87 11.41
C GLN A 323 19.99 18.92 11.51
N VAL A 324 19.72 18.41 12.71
CA VAL A 324 18.53 17.60 13.00
C VAL A 324 17.31 18.52 12.91
N GLY A 325 16.43 18.30 11.94
CA GLY A 325 15.15 19.04 11.82
C GLY A 325 14.13 18.64 12.89
N HIS A 326 12.90 19.16 12.81
CA HIS A 326 11.81 18.82 13.74
C HIS A 326 11.66 17.30 13.94
N LEU A 327 11.47 16.90 15.21
CA LEU A 327 11.47 15.50 15.67
C LEU A 327 10.09 14.82 15.58
N MET A 328 9.04 15.59 15.33
CA MET A 328 7.65 15.15 15.29
C MET A 328 7.00 15.61 13.98
N ASN A 329 6.45 14.66 13.23
CA ASN A 329 5.59 14.95 12.09
C ASN A 329 4.13 14.89 12.56
N ARG A 330 3.26 15.66 11.91
CA ARG A 330 1.83 15.62 12.14
C ARG A 330 1.16 15.05 10.90
N GLU A 331 0.53 13.90 11.05
CA GLU A 331 -0.46 13.46 10.08
C GLU A 331 -1.82 14.02 10.49
N TYR A 332 -2.62 14.40 9.51
CA TYR A 332 -3.98 14.86 9.68
C TYR A 332 -4.92 13.86 9.03
N LEU A 333 -5.97 13.49 9.76
CA LEU A 333 -7.13 12.81 9.21
C LEU A 333 -8.25 13.85 9.07
N PHE A 334 -8.69 14.10 7.85
CA PHE A 334 -9.84 14.95 7.58
C PHE A 334 -11.05 14.09 7.35
N LEU A 335 -12.14 14.37 8.05
CA LEU A 335 -13.46 13.88 7.71
C LEU A 335 -14.25 15.04 7.10
N ALA A 336 -14.76 14.85 5.88
CA ALA A 336 -15.57 15.83 5.19
C ALA A 336 -16.90 15.20 4.77
N GLY A 337 -18.01 15.92 4.96
CA GLY A 337 -19.36 15.45 4.67
C GLY A 337 -20.37 15.80 5.78
N PRO A 338 -21.65 15.47 5.61
CA PRO A 338 -22.70 15.84 6.56
C PRO A 338 -22.40 15.38 7.99
N GLY A 339 -22.48 16.30 8.96
CA GLY A 339 -22.25 16.02 10.38
C GLY A 339 -20.79 15.69 10.74
N ALA A 340 -19.82 16.00 9.87
CA ALA A 340 -18.42 15.61 10.09
C ALA A 340 -17.85 16.14 11.42
N ILE A 341 -18.27 17.34 11.84
CA ILE A 341 -17.82 17.95 13.10
C ILE A 341 -18.30 17.13 14.30
N ASP A 342 -19.59 16.83 14.35
CA ASP A 342 -20.21 16.06 15.44
C ASP A 342 -19.71 14.61 15.47
N ILE A 343 -19.53 14.00 14.29
CA ILE A 343 -18.98 12.65 14.16
C ILE A 343 -17.55 12.60 14.71
N VAL A 344 -16.70 13.58 14.38
CA VAL A 344 -15.33 13.63 14.91
C VAL A 344 -15.32 13.88 16.41
N ALA A 345 -16.19 14.76 16.92
CA ALA A 345 -16.31 15.04 18.35
C ALA A 345 -16.68 13.78 19.14
N SER A 346 -17.61 12.97 18.64
CA SER A 346 -18.04 11.72 19.31
C SER A 346 -16.93 10.68 19.42
N VAL A 347 -15.99 10.64 18.46
CA VAL A 347 -14.81 9.78 18.56
C VAL A 347 -13.84 10.29 19.62
N ALA A 348 -13.73 11.60 19.80
CA ALA A 348 -12.82 12.19 20.79
C ALA A 348 -13.25 11.99 22.24
N GLU A 349 -14.55 11.85 22.47
CA GLU A 349 -15.10 11.52 23.79
C GLU A 349 -14.93 10.04 24.14
N ASN A 350 -14.94 9.16 23.14
CA ASN A 350 -14.93 7.71 23.33
C ASN A 350 -13.54 7.05 23.23
N VAL A 351 -12.57 7.75 22.63
CA VAL A 351 -11.19 7.31 22.54
C VAL A 351 -10.37 8.32 23.32
N ALA A 352 -9.64 7.89 24.34
CA ALA A 352 -8.67 8.72 25.04
C ALA A 352 -7.59 9.20 24.05
N PHE A 353 -7.89 10.25 23.30
CA PHE A 353 -6.94 10.96 22.48
C PHE A 353 -6.14 11.81 23.44
N ALA A 354 -4.99 11.29 23.86
CA ALA A 354 -3.97 12.10 24.51
C ALA A 354 -3.67 13.28 23.58
N VAL A 355 -4.10 14.47 24.03
CA VAL A 355 -3.81 15.78 23.45
C VAL A 355 -2.30 16.04 23.49
#